data_AF-A0A539EKF1-F1
#
_entry.id   AF-A0A539EKF1-F1
#
_cell.length_a   1.000
_cell.length_b   1.000
_cell.length_c   1.000
_cell.angle_alpha   90.00
_cell.angle_beta   90.00
_cell.angle_gamma   90.00
#
_symmetry.space_group_name_H-M   'P 1'
#
loop_
_entity.id
_entity.type
_entity.pdbx_description
1 polymer ?
#
loop_
_entity_poly.entity_id
_entity_poly.type
_entity_poly.pdbx_seq_one_letter_code
_entity_poly.pdbx_strand_id
1 'polypeptide(L)'
;MSATIDITLKVWRQKDAAAEGGFKTYRAAGVSTEMSFLEMLDVVNEGLQKSGEEPIAFDHDCREGICGMCSLVIDGRPHGPDGGKTTCQLHMRRYKTGDTITIEPFRAKAFPIVRDLVTDRGAFDRIMQAGGYVSVNTGAAPDASVIPVPKLTADEAMDAAACIGCGACVAACPNASAMLFTGAKVSQLALLPQGGPERERRVLKMIDAHDEAGFGNCTNEYECEKVCPKEISVSHIARLNREFLRALVTSAPERKSAAAASVRAAGRVGGIQSSRLRAGDAWRAHPPSLPMRFNRPT
;
A
#
# COMPACT_ATOMS: atom_id res chain seq x y z
N MET A 1 36.09 7.40 -7.66
CA MET A 1 35.45 6.16 -7.19
C MET A 1 34.31 6.56 -6.28
N SER A 2 33.11 5.99 -6.45
CA SER A 2 31.99 6.23 -5.53
C SER A 2 32.36 5.73 -4.12
N ALA A 3 31.87 6.39 -3.07
CA ALA A 3 32.05 5.92 -1.71
C ALA A 3 31.34 4.57 -1.52
N THR A 4 31.92 3.69 -0.71
CA THR A 4 31.35 2.37 -0.40
C THR A 4 31.08 2.22 1.09
N ILE A 5 30.08 1.39 1.42
CA ILE A 5 29.68 1.08 2.80
C ILE A 5 29.54 -0.44 3.01
N ASP A 6 29.75 -0.86 4.25
CA ASP A 6 29.53 -2.24 4.70
C ASP A 6 28.34 -2.30 5.67
N ILE A 7 27.29 -3.02 5.31
CA ILE A 7 26.05 -3.10 6.09
C ILE A 7 25.64 -4.54 6.36
N THR A 8 24.78 -4.71 7.36
CA THR A 8 24.15 -5.99 7.69
C THR A 8 22.68 -5.94 7.29
N LEU A 9 22.19 -6.95 6.58
CA LEU A 9 20.78 -7.08 6.23
C LEU A 9 20.15 -8.20 7.05
N LYS A 10 19.05 -7.90 7.74
CA LYS A 10 18.17 -8.90 8.36
C LYS A 10 16.95 -9.04 7.47
N VAL A 11 16.90 -10.10 6.67
CA VAL A 11 15.90 -10.27 5.62
C VAL A 11 14.95 -11.38 6.01
N TRP A 12 13.65 -11.11 5.92
CA TRP A 12 12.63 -12.15 6.04
C TRP A 12 12.78 -13.16 4.90
N ARG A 13 12.89 -14.44 5.25
CA ARG A 13 12.93 -15.57 4.33
C ARG A 13 11.73 -16.47 4.60
N GLN A 14 11.06 -16.90 3.54
CA GLN A 14 9.91 -17.77 3.62
C GLN A 14 9.74 -18.49 2.28
N LYS A 15 9.71 -19.83 2.29
CA LYS A 15 9.69 -20.61 1.06
C LYS A 15 8.41 -20.39 0.24
N ASP A 16 7.27 -20.37 0.92
CA ASP A 16 5.94 -20.24 0.34
C ASP A 16 4.92 -19.80 1.39
N ALA A 17 3.67 -19.58 1.01
CA ALA A 17 2.59 -19.12 1.89
C ALA A 17 2.27 -20.09 3.05
N ALA A 18 2.61 -21.37 2.95
CA ALA A 18 2.32 -22.39 3.97
C ALA A 18 3.50 -22.62 4.93
N ALA A 19 4.72 -22.29 4.51
CA ALA A 19 5.91 -22.41 5.33
C ALA A 19 5.98 -21.33 6.42
N GLU A 20 6.51 -21.70 7.59
CA GLU A 20 6.91 -20.74 8.60
C GLU A 20 8.11 -19.92 8.09
N GLY A 21 8.02 -18.60 8.18
CA GLY A 21 9.09 -17.70 7.78
C GLY A 21 9.97 -17.27 8.95
N GLY A 22 11.13 -16.71 8.66
CA GLY A 22 12.06 -16.21 9.68
C GLY A 22 13.11 -15.28 9.11
N PHE A 23 13.79 -14.54 9.99
CA PHE A 23 14.87 -13.65 9.57
C PHE A 23 16.17 -14.41 9.34
N LYS A 24 16.81 -14.19 8.19
CA LYS A 24 18.20 -14.58 7.92
C LYS A 24 19.07 -13.33 7.77
N THR A 25 20.30 -13.42 8.26
CA THR A 25 21.26 -12.30 8.24
C THR A 25 22.22 -12.45 7.07
N TYR A 26 22.45 -11.37 6.35
CA TYR A 26 23.39 -11.27 5.24
C TYR A 26 24.34 -10.09 5.47
N ARG A 27 25.61 -10.25 5.07
CA ARG A 27 26.55 -9.14 5.01
C ARG A 27 26.60 -8.61 3.58
N ALA A 28 26.34 -7.32 3.42
CA ALA A 28 26.53 -6.62 2.14
C ALA A 28 27.75 -5.70 2.29
N ALA A 29 28.89 -6.13 1.74
CA ALA A 29 30.16 -5.43 1.85
C ALA A 29 30.47 -4.66 0.55
N GLY A 30 31.13 -3.52 0.67
CA GLY A 30 31.57 -2.71 -0.47
C GLY A 30 30.41 -2.14 -1.30
N VAL A 31 29.23 -1.95 -0.72
CA VAL A 31 28.04 -1.42 -1.40
C VAL A 31 28.29 0.05 -1.76
N SER A 32 28.17 0.42 -3.04
CA SER A 32 28.30 1.82 -3.45
C SER A 32 27.15 2.66 -2.90
N THR A 33 27.45 3.86 -2.41
CA THR A 33 26.43 4.81 -1.91
C THR A 33 25.49 5.32 -3.01
N GLU A 34 25.89 5.21 -4.27
CA GLU A 34 25.07 5.62 -5.42
C GLU A 34 24.09 4.53 -5.88
N MET A 35 24.23 3.29 -5.39
CA MET A 35 23.25 2.25 -5.67
C MET A 35 21.89 2.61 -5.05
N SER A 36 20.83 2.28 -5.78
CA SER A 36 19.50 2.11 -5.21
C SER A 36 19.46 0.92 -4.25
N PHE A 37 18.43 0.88 -3.41
CA PHE A 37 18.21 -0.21 -2.48
C PHE A 37 18.03 -1.56 -3.20
N LEU A 38 17.39 -1.55 -4.37
CA LEU A 38 17.19 -2.77 -5.16
C LEU A 38 18.47 -3.24 -5.84
N GLU A 39 19.30 -2.34 -6.36
CA GLU A 39 20.61 -2.72 -6.91
C GLU A 39 21.52 -3.33 -5.84
N MET A 40 21.44 -2.83 -4.60
CA MET A 40 22.12 -3.46 -3.48
C MET A 40 21.63 -4.90 -3.25
N LEU A 41 20.33 -5.15 -3.31
CA LEU A 41 19.78 -6.51 -3.21
C LEU A 41 20.18 -7.40 -4.40
N ASP A 42 20.28 -6.84 -5.60
CA ASP A 42 20.79 -7.55 -6.78
C ASP A 42 22.22 -8.05 -6.54
N VAL A 43 23.12 -7.17 -6.06
CA VAL A 43 24.51 -7.52 -5.72
C VAL A 43 24.58 -8.60 -4.63
N VAL A 44 23.74 -8.51 -3.60
CA VAL A 44 23.65 -9.55 -2.57
C VAL A 44 23.20 -10.88 -3.17
N ASN A 45 22.18 -10.86 -4.04
CA ASN A 45 21.69 -12.05 -4.72
C ASN A 45 22.72 -12.67 -5.66
N GLU A 46 23.54 -11.88 -6.35
CA GLU A 46 24.66 -12.40 -7.14
C GLU A 46 25.68 -13.14 -6.26
N GLY A 47 25.96 -12.61 -5.07
CA GLY A 47 26.83 -13.26 -4.09
C GLY A 47 26.28 -14.62 -3.64
N LEU A 48 24.98 -14.67 -3.33
CA LEU A 48 24.30 -15.91 -2.95
C LEU A 48 24.33 -16.95 -4.07
N GLN A 49 24.09 -16.55 -5.32
CA GLN A 49 24.15 -17.47 -6.45
C GLN A 49 25.55 -18.05 -6.63
N LYS A 50 26.59 -17.22 -6.51
CA LYS A 50 28.00 -17.67 -6.59
C LYS A 50 28.37 -18.65 -5.47
N SER A 51 27.75 -18.54 -4.29
CA SER A 51 27.94 -19.49 -3.18
C SER A 51 27.03 -20.73 -3.25
N GLY A 52 26.21 -20.86 -4.30
CA GLY A 52 25.25 -21.96 -4.44
C GLY A 52 24.05 -21.84 -3.50
N GLU A 53 23.79 -20.65 -2.95
CA GLU A 53 22.63 -20.34 -2.12
C GLU A 53 21.48 -19.75 -2.94
N GLU A 54 20.26 -20.01 -2.46
CA GLU A 54 19.05 -19.50 -3.09
C GLU A 54 18.93 -17.97 -2.93
N PRO A 55 18.75 -17.22 -4.02
CA PRO A 55 18.49 -15.79 -4.00
C PRO A 55 17.33 -15.42 -3.09
N ILE A 56 17.37 -14.20 -2.55
CA ILE A 56 16.23 -13.57 -1.90
C ILE A 56 15.22 -13.22 -2.99
N ALA A 57 14.01 -13.76 -2.89
CA ALA A 57 12.93 -13.37 -3.81
C ALA A 57 12.34 -12.01 -3.39
N PHE A 58 12.32 -11.05 -4.32
CA PHE A 58 11.65 -9.76 -4.16
C PHE A 58 11.15 -9.24 -5.50
N ASP A 59 10.06 -8.48 -5.43
CA ASP A 59 9.35 -7.97 -6.60
C ASP A 59 9.88 -6.58 -7.02
N HIS A 60 10.14 -6.41 -8.32
CA HIS A 60 10.47 -5.13 -8.92
C HIS A 60 10.26 -5.15 -10.44
N ASP A 61 10.12 -3.97 -11.03
CA ASP A 61 9.97 -3.80 -12.49
C ASP A 61 10.54 -2.44 -12.94
N CYS A 62 9.73 -1.37 -12.94
CA CYS A 62 10.08 -0.08 -13.57
C CYS A 62 11.35 0.66 -13.06
N ARG A 63 11.81 0.38 -11.83
CA ARG A 63 12.90 1.09 -11.11
C ARG A 63 12.81 2.63 -10.98
N GLU A 64 11.76 3.28 -11.48
CA GLU A 64 11.57 4.75 -11.41
C GLU A 64 10.42 5.17 -10.47
N GLY A 65 9.80 4.21 -9.78
CA GLY A 65 8.80 4.45 -8.75
C GLY A 65 7.39 4.67 -9.26
N ILE A 66 7.00 4.05 -10.38
CA ILE A 66 5.65 4.19 -10.96
C ILE A 66 4.84 2.88 -11.01
N CYS A 67 5.46 1.70 -11.13
CA CYS A 67 4.72 0.42 -11.20
C CYS A 67 4.12 -0.05 -9.86
N GLY A 68 4.66 0.43 -8.73
CA GLY A 68 4.23 0.03 -7.39
C GLY A 68 4.65 -1.38 -6.93
N MET A 69 5.57 -2.03 -7.63
CA MET A 69 5.92 -3.45 -7.41
C MET A 69 6.91 -3.70 -6.26
N CYS A 70 7.74 -2.72 -5.89
CA CYS A 70 8.80 -2.85 -4.90
C CYS A 70 8.31 -2.77 -3.43
N SER A 71 7.39 -3.67 -3.07
CA SER A 71 6.63 -3.76 -1.81
C SER A 71 7.45 -4.26 -0.61
N LEU A 72 8.47 -3.49 -0.21
CA LEU A 72 9.32 -3.80 0.95
C LEU A 72 9.00 -2.92 2.14
N VAL A 73 8.92 -3.50 3.33
CA VAL A 73 9.02 -2.78 4.61
C VAL A 73 10.50 -2.76 4.99
N ILE A 74 11.06 -1.56 5.15
CA ILE A 74 12.47 -1.34 5.48
C ILE A 74 12.52 -0.59 6.80
N ASP A 75 13.14 -1.21 7.81
CA ASP A 75 13.22 -0.71 9.19
C ASP A 75 11.84 -0.30 9.75
N GLY A 76 10.85 -1.16 9.51
CA GLY A 76 9.47 -0.98 9.97
C GLY A 76 8.64 0.04 9.16
N ARG A 77 9.18 0.59 8.05
CA ARG A 77 8.48 1.55 7.20
C ARG A 77 8.29 1.02 5.78
N PRO A 78 7.05 0.94 5.26
CA PRO A 78 6.82 0.64 3.85
C PRO A 78 7.58 1.61 2.93
N HIS A 79 8.29 1.08 1.95
CA HIS A 79 9.21 1.81 1.06
C HIS A 79 10.42 2.49 1.73
N GLY A 80 10.59 2.32 3.03
CA GLY A 80 11.72 2.84 3.79
C GLY A 80 11.53 4.26 4.32
N PRO A 81 12.63 4.94 4.67
CA PRO A 81 12.58 6.17 5.48
C PRO A 81 12.31 7.45 4.69
N ASP A 82 12.34 7.41 3.36
CA ASP A 82 12.15 8.58 2.50
C ASP A 82 10.66 8.73 2.14
N GLY A 83 10.04 9.84 2.54
CA GLY A 83 8.68 10.18 2.12
C GLY A 83 8.59 10.48 0.62
N GLY A 84 7.41 10.27 0.03
CA GLY A 84 7.14 10.56 -1.38
C GLY A 84 7.92 9.70 -2.38
N LYS A 85 8.50 8.58 -1.93
CA LYS A 85 9.34 7.71 -2.75
C LYS A 85 9.04 6.25 -2.51
N THR A 86 9.24 5.46 -3.55
CA THR A 86 9.20 4.00 -3.47
C THR A 86 10.58 3.42 -3.15
N THR A 87 10.63 2.16 -2.76
CA THR A 87 11.88 1.44 -2.43
C THR A 87 12.94 1.54 -3.52
N CYS A 88 12.56 1.49 -4.80
CA CYS A 88 13.53 1.56 -5.91
C CYS A 88 14.18 2.93 -6.07
N GLN A 89 13.63 3.97 -5.43
CA GLN A 89 14.19 5.32 -5.39
C GLN A 89 14.95 5.61 -4.09
N LEU A 90 14.92 4.69 -3.12
CA LEU A 90 15.75 4.73 -1.93
C LEU A 90 17.19 4.42 -2.34
N HIS A 91 18.15 5.23 -1.90
CA HIS A 91 19.57 5.06 -2.24
C HIS A 91 20.40 4.72 -1.02
N MET A 92 21.48 3.98 -1.24
CA MET A 92 22.35 3.47 -0.19
C MET A 92 23.11 4.56 0.57
N ARG A 93 23.29 5.76 -0.01
CA ARG A 93 23.77 6.97 0.69
C ARG A 93 22.96 7.37 1.92
N ARG A 94 21.76 6.79 2.12
CA ARG A 94 20.96 6.98 3.34
C ARG A 94 21.55 6.25 4.55
N TYR A 95 22.38 5.24 4.32
CA TYR A 95 22.94 4.34 5.32
C TYR A 95 24.45 4.55 5.48
N LYS A 96 25.00 4.00 6.55
CA LYS A 96 26.41 4.09 6.92
C LYS A 96 26.99 2.70 7.18
N THR A 97 28.31 2.60 7.08
CA THR A 97 29.03 1.39 7.49
C THR A 97 28.69 1.01 8.93
N GLY A 98 28.37 -0.26 9.15
CA GLY A 98 27.97 -0.82 10.44
C GLY A 98 26.46 -0.83 10.68
N ASP A 99 25.66 -0.17 9.83
CA ASP A 99 24.21 -0.18 9.96
C ASP A 99 23.66 -1.60 9.76
N THR A 100 22.58 -1.89 10.48
CA THR A 100 21.77 -3.10 10.30
C THR A 100 20.39 -2.71 9.79
N ILE A 101 20.03 -3.21 8.61
CA ILE A 101 18.76 -2.92 7.93
C ILE A 101 17.85 -4.14 8.03
N THR A 102 16.64 -3.95 8.52
CA THR A 102 15.62 -5.01 8.54
C THR A 102 14.69 -4.89 7.33
N ILE A 103 14.48 -5.99 6.61
CA ILE A 103 13.70 -6.05 5.38
C ILE A 103 12.61 -7.11 5.51
N GLU A 104 11.37 -6.70 5.31
CA GLU A 104 10.19 -7.56 5.42
C GLU A 104 9.24 -7.38 4.23
N PRO A 105 8.41 -8.39 3.90
CA PRO A 105 7.33 -8.24 2.95
C PRO A 105 6.23 -7.32 3.50
N PHE A 106 5.36 -6.84 2.62
CA PHE A 106 4.07 -6.31 3.06
C PHE A 106 3.24 -7.44 3.67
N ARG A 107 2.63 -7.20 4.84
CA ARG A 107 1.84 -8.22 5.54
C ARG A 107 0.41 -7.73 5.76
N ALA A 108 -0.54 -8.46 5.20
CA ALA A 108 -1.95 -8.36 5.54
C ALA A 108 -2.63 -9.69 5.21
N LYS A 109 -3.79 -9.97 5.80
CA LYS A 109 -4.59 -11.14 5.40
C LYS A 109 -4.91 -11.14 3.90
N ALA A 110 -5.23 -9.96 3.37
CA ALA A 110 -5.50 -9.75 1.94
C ALA A 110 -4.24 -9.74 1.06
N PHE A 111 -3.05 -9.68 1.67
CA PHE A 111 -1.74 -9.64 1.01
C PHE A 111 -0.88 -10.83 1.49
N PRO A 112 -1.19 -12.06 1.06
CA PRO A 112 -0.42 -13.23 1.48
C PRO A 112 0.99 -13.20 0.87
N ILE A 113 1.96 -13.65 1.67
CA ILE A 113 3.35 -13.82 1.21
C ILE A 113 3.39 -14.96 0.22
N VAL A 114 3.91 -14.71 -0.98
CA VAL A 114 4.13 -15.73 -1.99
C VAL A 114 5.44 -16.45 -1.72
N ARG A 115 6.53 -15.69 -1.50
CA ARG A 115 7.87 -16.19 -1.20
C ARG A 115 8.78 -15.05 -0.75
N ASP A 116 9.53 -15.25 0.33
CA ASP A 116 10.45 -14.26 0.92
C ASP A 116 9.78 -12.87 1.06
N LEU A 117 10.13 -11.93 0.18
CA LEU A 117 9.63 -10.55 0.17
C LEU A 117 8.51 -10.32 -0.88
N VAL A 118 8.20 -11.31 -1.71
CA VAL A 118 7.15 -11.29 -2.74
C VAL A 118 5.78 -11.46 -2.07
N THR A 119 4.85 -10.56 -2.41
CA THR A 119 3.53 -10.48 -1.79
C THR A 119 2.45 -10.41 -2.87
N ASP A 120 1.41 -11.26 -2.76
CA ASP A 120 0.27 -11.20 -3.67
C ASP A 120 -0.62 -9.99 -3.33
N ARG A 121 -0.78 -9.08 -4.29
CA ARG A 121 -1.62 -7.88 -4.17
C ARG A 121 -2.90 -7.95 -5.00
N GLY A 122 -3.27 -9.12 -5.54
CA GLY A 122 -4.43 -9.30 -6.42
C GLY A 122 -5.79 -8.94 -5.79
N ALA A 123 -5.83 -8.73 -4.47
CA ALA A 123 -6.97 -8.12 -3.79
C ALA A 123 -7.31 -6.71 -4.33
N PHE A 124 -6.30 -5.93 -4.73
CA PHE A 124 -6.52 -4.62 -5.36
C PHE A 124 -7.14 -4.75 -6.75
N ASP A 125 -6.75 -5.75 -7.53
CA ASP A 125 -7.34 -6.00 -8.84
C ASP A 125 -8.83 -6.34 -8.73
N ARG A 126 -9.20 -7.15 -7.73
CA ARG A 126 -10.61 -7.46 -7.44
C ARG A 126 -11.43 -6.21 -7.12
N ILE A 127 -10.89 -5.29 -6.32
CA ILE A 127 -11.53 -4.00 -6.04
C ILE A 127 -11.69 -3.18 -7.33
N MET A 128 -10.65 -3.11 -8.17
CA MET A 128 -10.71 -2.39 -9.44
C MET A 128 -11.73 -3.00 -10.41
N GLN A 129 -11.78 -4.32 -10.52
CA GLN A 129 -12.75 -5.04 -11.36
C GLN A 129 -14.19 -4.87 -10.88
N ALA A 130 -14.41 -4.62 -9.58
CA ALA A 130 -15.75 -4.42 -9.03
C ALA A 130 -16.41 -3.10 -9.46
N GLY A 131 -15.62 -2.04 -9.68
CA GLY A 131 -16.16 -0.72 -10.05
C GLY A 131 -15.15 0.39 -10.38
N GLY A 132 -13.85 0.10 -10.36
CA GLY A 132 -12.76 1.04 -10.67
C GLY A 132 -12.63 1.37 -12.16
N TYR A 133 -13.74 1.44 -12.89
CA TYR A 133 -13.80 1.73 -14.32
C TYR A 133 -15.06 2.53 -14.67
N VAL A 134 -15.18 2.90 -15.95
CA VAL A 134 -16.39 3.49 -16.55
C VAL A 134 -16.92 2.51 -17.59
N SER A 135 -18.13 2.00 -17.38
CA SER A 135 -18.79 1.06 -18.30
C SER A 135 -19.56 1.81 -19.38
N VAL A 136 -18.84 2.28 -20.40
CA VAL A 136 -19.43 2.86 -21.61
C VAL A 136 -19.08 2.02 -22.82
N ASN A 137 -20.01 1.91 -23.77
CA ASN A 137 -19.68 1.41 -25.09
C ASN A 137 -18.80 2.46 -25.77
N THR A 138 -17.55 2.11 -26.08
CA THR A 138 -16.50 3.07 -26.40
C THR A 138 -16.72 3.84 -27.70
N GLY A 139 -17.54 3.33 -28.62
CA GLY A 139 -17.93 4.00 -29.86
C GLY A 139 -16.79 4.79 -30.50
N ALA A 140 -17.08 5.98 -31.04
CA ALA A 140 -16.08 7.01 -31.22
C ALA A 140 -16.13 7.94 -30.00
N ALA A 141 -15.02 8.08 -29.28
CA ALA A 141 -14.94 9.05 -28.20
C ALA A 141 -15.16 10.47 -28.75
N PRO A 142 -16.02 11.30 -28.11
CA PRO A 142 -16.16 12.69 -28.52
C PRO A 142 -14.82 13.43 -28.32
N ASP A 143 -14.65 14.55 -29.01
CA ASP A 143 -13.49 15.43 -28.80
C ASP A 143 -13.37 15.82 -27.31
N ALA A 144 -12.14 15.85 -26.79
CA ALA A 144 -11.88 16.14 -25.37
C ALA A 144 -12.44 17.51 -24.92
N SER A 145 -12.63 18.45 -25.85
CA SER A 145 -13.20 19.77 -25.60
C SER A 145 -14.73 19.79 -25.44
N VAL A 146 -15.43 18.68 -25.74
CA VAL A 146 -16.91 18.63 -25.73
C VAL A 146 -17.49 18.72 -24.32
N ILE A 147 -16.81 18.14 -23.32
CA ILE A 147 -17.27 18.15 -21.92
C ILE A 147 -16.24 18.94 -21.11
N PRO A 148 -16.47 20.25 -20.87
CA PRO A 148 -15.53 21.04 -20.09
C PRO A 148 -15.48 20.54 -18.65
N VAL A 149 -14.28 20.33 -18.13
CA VAL A 149 -14.03 20.00 -16.72
C VAL A 149 -13.28 21.16 -16.07
N PRO A 150 -13.78 21.71 -14.95
CA PRO A 150 -13.05 22.75 -14.23
C PRO A 150 -11.64 22.29 -13.85
N LYS A 151 -10.64 23.17 -14.01
CA LYS A 151 -9.22 22.83 -13.76
C LYS A 151 -9.00 22.19 -12.39
N LEU A 152 -9.55 22.79 -11.32
CA LEU A 152 -9.42 22.25 -9.96
C LEU A 152 -10.03 20.84 -9.82
N THR A 153 -11.13 20.56 -10.53
CA THR A 153 -11.75 19.23 -10.54
C THR A 153 -10.90 18.22 -11.30
N ALA A 154 -10.33 18.63 -12.44
CA ALA A 154 -9.42 17.79 -13.21
C ALA A 154 -8.15 17.49 -12.41
N ASP A 155 -7.56 18.49 -11.75
CA ASP A 155 -6.36 18.32 -10.93
C ASP A 155 -6.60 17.37 -9.77
N GLU A 156 -7.67 17.58 -9.00
CA GLU A 156 -8.00 16.68 -7.88
C GLU A 156 -8.28 15.24 -8.37
N ALA A 157 -8.85 15.07 -9.56
CA ALA A 157 -9.04 13.75 -10.16
C ALA A 157 -7.73 13.10 -10.56
N MET A 158 -6.77 13.87 -11.08
CA MET A 158 -5.44 13.39 -11.47
C MET A 158 -4.56 13.10 -10.25
N ASP A 159 -4.64 13.92 -9.20
CA ASP A 159 -3.98 13.67 -7.92
C ASP A 159 -4.47 12.34 -7.31
N ALA A 160 -5.79 12.09 -7.34
CA ALA A 160 -6.34 10.79 -6.94
C ALA A 160 -5.87 9.64 -7.86
N ALA A 161 -5.76 9.91 -9.16
CA ALA A 161 -5.33 8.94 -10.17
C ALA A 161 -3.87 8.51 -10.01
N ALA A 162 -3.03 9.36 -9.41
CA ALA A 162 -1.61 9.10 -9.18
C ALA A 162 -1.34 7.87 -8.30
N CYS A 163 -2.36 7.32 -7.63
CA CYS A 163 -2.25 6.09 -6.87
C CYS A 163 -1.80 4.91 -7.75
N ILE A 164 -0.60 4.39 -7.49
CA ILE A 164 0.03 3.28 -8.23
C ILE A 164 -0.30 1.88 -7.68
N GLY A 165 -1.22 1.79 -6.72
CA GLY A 165 -1.61 0.50 -6.14
C GLY A 165 -0.49 -0.24 -5.39
N CYS A 166 0.54 0.44 -4.89
CA CYS A 166 1.70 -0.22 -4.28
C CYS A 166 1.39 -1.03 -3.01
N GLY A 167 0.34 -0.65 -2.26
CA GLY A 167 -0.09 -1.34 -1.04
C GLY A 167 0.57 -0.83 0.25
N ALA A 168 1.42 0.20 0.20
CA ALA A 168 2.08 0.77 1.38
C ALA A 168 1.07 1.22 2.45
N CYS A 169 -0.06 1.78 2.02
CA CYS A 169 -1.15 2.19 2.90
C CYS A 169 -1.76 1.05 3.73
N VAL A 170 -1.81 -0.16 3.16
CA VAL A 170 -2.31 -1.36 3.84
C VAL A 170 -1.25 -1.85 4.81
N ALA A 171 0.02 -1.94 4.37
CA ALA A 171 1.12 -2.44 5.18
C ALA A 171 1.41 -1.57 6.43
N ALA A 172 1.17 -0.25 6.35
CA ALA A 172 1.32 0.64 7.50
C ALA A 172 0.08 0.73 8.40
N CYS A 173 -1.11 0.41 7.89
CA CYS A 173 -2.35 0.57 8.65
C CYS A 173 -2.43 -0.54 9.73
N PRO A 174 -2.67 -0.21 11.01
CA PRO A 174 -2.86 -1.22 12.06
C PRO A 174 -4.01 -2.20 11.78
N ASN A 175 -5.03 -1.75 11.04
CA ASN A 175 -6.16 -2.58 10.64
C ASN A 175 -5.95 -3.25 9.27
N ALA A 176 -4.81 -3.04 8.61
CA ALA A 176 -4.58 -3.43 7.23
C ALA A 176 -5.72 -2.96 6.29
N SER A 177 -6.14 -1.70 6.42
CA SER A 177 -7.22 -1.13 5.63
C SER A 177 -6.77 -0.70 4.24
N ALA A 178 -7.54 -1.03 3.20
CA ALA A 178 -7.32 -0.56 1.83
C ALA A 178 -8.16 0.68 1.48
N MET A 179 -8.68 1.39 2.48
CA MET A 179 -9.57 2.53 2.27
C MET A 179 -8.90 3.70 1.54
N LEU A 180 -7.60 3.96 1.72
CA LEU A 180 -6.90 5.01 0.96
C LEU A 180 -6.83 4.68 -0.54
N PHE A 181 -6.48 3.43 -0.87
CA PHE A 181 -6.46 2.95 -2.25
C PHE A 181 -7.86 3.04 -2.88
N THR A 182 -8.85 2.46 -2.20
CA THR A 182 -10.25 2.42 -2.66
C THR A 182 -10.79 3.85 -2.81
N GLY A 183 -10.49 4.72 -1.84
CA GLY A 183 -10.87 6.13 -1.83
C GLY A 183 -10.29 6.92 -2.99
N ALA A 184 -9.00 6.73 -3.30
CA ALA A 184 -8.34 7.36 -4.42
C ALA A 184 -9.00 6.96 -5.76
N LYS A 185 -9.25 5.66 -5.96
CA LYS A 185 -9.86 5.14 -7.20
C LYS A 185 -11.33 5.54 -7.36
N VAL A 186 -12.09 5.59 -6.27
CA VAL A 186 -13.44 6.18 -6.29
C VAL A 186 -13.38 7.67 -6.62
N SER A 187 -12.47 8.42 -5.99
CA SER A 187 -12.34 9.87 -6.18
C SER A 187 -11.96 10.24 -7.62
N GLN A 188 -10.95 9.57 -8.18
CA GLN A 188 -10.51 9.73 -9.57
C GLN A 188 -11.69 9.70 -10.56
N LEU A 189 -12.62 8.77 -10.35
CA LEU A 189 -13.74 8.57 -11.27
C LEU A 189 -14.98 9.41 -10.90
N ALA A 190 -15.24 9.62 -9.60
CA ALA A 190 -16.41 10.38 -9.14
C ALA A 190 -16.29 11.89 -9.40
N LEU A 191 -15.06 12.40 -9.53
CA LEU A 191 -14.79 13.79 -9.88
C LEU A 191 -15.03 14.10 -11.37
N LEU A 192 -14.94 13.09 -12.23
CA LEU A 192 -15.04 13.27 -13.67
C LEU A 192 -16.48 13.02 -14.16
N PRO A 193 -17.00 13.81 -15.13
CA PRO A 193 -18.34 13.63 -15.67
C PRO A 193 -18.62 12.21 -16.18
N GLN A 194 -17.62 11.56 -16.78
CA GLN A 194 -17.70 10.21 -17.34
C GLN A 194 -17.98 9.16 -16.25
N GLY A 195 -17.44 9.35 -15.04
CA GLY A 195 -17.67 8.42 -13.94
C GLY A 195 -18.91 8.75 -13.11
N GLY A 196 -19.54 9.90 -13.33
CA GLY A 196 -20.74 10.37 -12.63
C GLY A 196 -21.94 9.41 -12.68
N PRO A 197 -22.34 8.88 -13.85
CA PRO A 197 -23.50 7.98 -13.97
C PRO A 197 -23.39 6.71 -13.11
N GLU A 198 -22.18 6.26 -12.81
CA GLU A 198 -21.93 4.98 -12.11
C GLU A 198 -21.49 5.15 -10.66
N ARG A 199 -21.38 6.37 -10.17
CA ARG A 199 -20.78 6.69 -8.85
C ARG A 199 -21.36 5.87 -7.69
N GLU A 200 -22.69 5.70 -7.64
CA GLU A 200 -23.37 4.96 -6.57
C GLU A 200 -23.09 3.46 -6.66
N ARG A 201 -23.22 2.88 -7.86
CA ARG A 201 -22.93 1.46 -8.08
C ARG A 201 -21.45 1.17 -7.81
N ARG A 202 -20.55 2.07 -8.23
CA ARG A 202 -19.11 1.97 -8.04
C ARG A 202 -18.75 1.88 -6.58
N VAL A 203 -19.17 2.85 -5.77
CA VAL A 203 -18.74 2.92 -4.36
C VAL A 203 -19.26 1.72 -3.57
N LEU A 204 -20.49 1.29 -3.80
CA LEU A 204 -21.06 0.11 -3.14
C LEU A 204 -20.27 -1.16 -3.50
N LYS A 205 -20.08 -1.43 -4.80
CA LYS A 205 -19.36 -2.63 -5.26
C LYS A 205 -17.89 -2.66 -4.84
N MET A 206 -17.21 -1.52 -4.88
CA MET A 206 -15.80 -1.46 -4.49
C MET A 206 -15.62 -1.65 -2.98
N ILE A 207 -16.58 -1.21 -2.16
CA ILE A 207 -16.58 -1.48 -0.71
C ILE A 207 -16.91 -2.94 -0.41
N ASP A 208 -17.90 -3.52 -1.09
CA ASP A 208 -18.20 -4.94 -0.92
C ASP A 208 -16.96 -5.80 -1.29
N ALA A 209 -16.28 -5.49 -2.40
CA ALA A 209 -15.04 -6.18 -2.79
C ALA A 209 -13.86 -5.95 -1.81
N HIS A 210 -13.80 -4.77 -1.19
CA HIS A 210 -12.83 -4.48 -0.12
C HIS A 210 -13.06 -5.39 1.09
N ASP A 211 -14.31 -5.51 1.52
CA ASP A 211 -14.68 -6.31 2.69
C ASP A 211 -14.53 -7.82 2.42
N GLU A 212 -14.94 -8.28 1.22
CA GLU A 212 -14.76 -9.67 0.77
C GLU A 212 -13.28 -10.07 0.69
N ALA A 213 -12.39 -9.15 0.31
CA ALA A 213 -10.95 -9.39 0.30
C ALA A 213 -10.35 -9.50 1.72
N GLY A 214 -11.10 -9.12 2.77
CA GLY A 214 -10.68 -9.21 4.16
C GLY A 214 -9.78 -8.07 4.63
N PHE A 215 -9.87 -6.90 4.00
CA PHE A 215 -9.25 -5.68 4.50
C PHE A 215 -9.99 -5.15 5.73
N GLY A 216 -9.27 -4.49 6.65
CA GLY A 216 -9.91 -3.89 7.82
C GLY A 216 -10.53 -2.52 7.55
N ASN A 217 -11.33 -2.05 8.49
CA ASN A 217 -12.00 -0.76 8.43
C ASN A 217 -11.06 0.40 8.82
N CYS A 218 -11.35 1.60 8.31
CA CYS A 218 -10.63 2.81 8.68
C CYS A 218 -11.02 3.29 10.08
N THR A 219 -10.04 3.54 10.95
CA THR A 219 -10.20 4.17 12.27
C THR A 219 -9.57 5.55 12.37
N ASN A 220 -9.16 6.14 11.23
CA ASN A 220 -8.50 7.45 11.15
C ASN A 220 -7.14 7.54 11.89
N GLU A 221 -6.28 6.53 11.69
CA GLU A 221 -4.89 6.55 12.20
C GLU A 221 -3.93 7.40 11.34
N TYR A 222 -4.32 7.72 10.10
CA TYR A 222 -3.55 8.53 9.15
C TYR A 222 -2.15 8.01 8.72
N GLU A 223 -1.69 6.86 9.22
CA GLU A 223 -0.42 6.26 8.78
C GLU A 223 -0.40 5.97 7.27
N CYS A 224 -1.56 5.68 6.66
CA CYS A 224 -1.69 5.40 5.23
C CYS A 224 -1.26 6.57 4.31
N GLU A 225 -1.58 7.82 4.68
CA GLU A 225 -1.21 9.03 3.92
C GLU A 225 0.29 9.32 4.10
N LYS A 226 0.78 9.19 5.33
CA LYS A 226 2.18 9.44 5.71
C LYS A 226 3.18 8.55 4.98
N VAL A 227 2.83 7.29 4.70
CA VAL A 227 3.71 6.35 3.96
C VAL A 227 3.45 6.34 2.46
N CYS A 228 2.50 7.13 1.95
CA CYS A 228 2.13 7.06 0.56
C CYS A 228 3.26 7.64 -0.33
N PRO A 229 3.86 6.84 -1.23
CA PRO A 229 4.92 7.32 -2.11
C PRO A 229 4.41 8.28 -3.21
N LYS A 230 3.08 8.41 -3.32
CA LYS A 230 2.39 9.30 -4.26
C LYS A 230 1.59 10.38 -3.56
N GLU A 231 1.79 10.51 -2.24
CA GLU A 231 1.23 11.60 -1.44
C GLU A 231 -0.30 11.71 -1.56
N ILE A 232 -0.97 10.56 -1.73
CA ILE A 232 -2.41 10.46 -1.84
C ILE A 232 -3.03 10.87 -0.50
N SER A 233 -3.87 11.89 -0.53
CA SER A 233 -4.47 12.42 0.68
C SER A 233 -5.64 11.56 1.20
N VAL A 234 -5.77 11.48 2.53
CA VAL A 234 -6.95 10.93 3.21
C VAL A 234 -8.25 11.66 2.88
N SER A 235 -8.20 12.86 2.30
CA SER A 235 -9.38 13.56 1.78
C SER A 235 -10.19 12.71 0.79
N HIS A 236 -9.52 11.79 0.07
CA HIS A 236 -10.15 10.82 -0.82
C HIS A 236 -10.92 9.72 -0.07
N ILE A 237 -10.49 9.34 1.14
CA ILE A 237 -11.27 8.47 2.03
C ILE A 237 -12.55 9.20 2.45
N ALA A 238 -12.43 10.47 2.84
CA ALA A 238 -13.59 11.27 3.20
C ALA A 238 -14.57 11.45 2.02
N ARG A 239 -14.06 11.60 0.78
CA ARG A 239 -14.89 11.63 -0.43
C ARG A 239 -15.60 10.30 -0.65
N LEU A 240 -14.91 9.17 -0.56
CA LEU A 240 -15.53 7.85 -0.65
C LEU A 240 -16.65 7.69 0.38
N ASN A 241 -16.44 8.10 1.63
CA ASN A 241 -17.48 8.02 2.65
C ASN A 241 -18.72 8.85 2.29
N ARG A 242 -18.53 10.05 1.71
CA ARG A 242 -19.65 10.87 1.19
C ARG A 242 -20.38 10.20 0.02
N GLU A 243 -19.63 9.59 -0.90
CA GLU A 243 -20.20 8.82 -2.02
C GLU A 243 -21.02 7.64 -1.52
N PHE A 244 -20.50 6.90 -0.54
CA PHE A 244 -21.15 5.76 0.09
C PHE A 244 -22.45 6.16 0.81
N LEU A 245 -22.39 7.21 1.65
CA LEU A 245 -23.56 7.74 2.35
C LEU A 245 -24.63 8.23 1.37
N ARG A 246 -24.23 8.93 0.29
CA ARG A 246 -25.17 9.35 -0.75
C ARG A 246 -25.84 8.13 -1.39
N ALA A 247 -25.07 7.12 -1.78
CA ALA A 247 -25.60 5.90 -2.38
C ALA A 247 -26.59 5.17 -1.47
N LEU A 248 -26.36 5.13 -0.14
CA LEU A 248 -27.30 4.53 0.81
C LEU A 248 -28.65 5.24 0.86
N VAL A 249 -28.69 6.56 0.62
CA VAL A 249 -29.93 7.34 0.65
C VAL A 249 -30.65 7.27 -0.70
N THR A 250 -29.92 7.41 -1.81
CA THR A 250 -30.49 7.57 -3.15
C THR A 250 -30.75 6.27 -3.91
N SER A 251 -30.08 5.17 -3.56
CA SER A 251 -30.23 3.92 -4.31
C SER A 251 -31.59 3.22 -4.13
N ALA A 252 -32.01 2.46 -5.13
CA ALA A 252 -33.23 1.65 -5.09
C ALA A 252 -33.19 0.59 -3.96
N PRO A 253 -34.34 0.16 -3.41
CA PRO A 253 -34.42 -0.72 -2.24
C PRO A 253 -33.59 -2.02 -2.33
N GLU A 254 -33.52 -2.62 -3.52
CA GLU A 254 -32.76 -3.84 -3.77
C GLU A 254 -31.25 -3.65 -3.53
N ARG A 255 -30.70 -2.50 -3.95
CA ARG A 255 -29.27 -2.14 -3.76
C ARG A 255 -28.96 -1.71 -2.34
N LYS A 256 -29.94 -1.13 -1.63
CA LYS A 256 -29.85 -0.81 -0.20
C LYS A 256 -29.71 -2.07 0.66
N SER A 257 -30.34 -3.19 0.27
CA SER A 257 -30.29 -4.44 1.05
C SER A 257 -28.88 -5.06 1.08
N ALA A 258 -28.16 -5.02 -0.04
CA ALA A 258 -26.77 -5.49 -0.14
C ALA A 258 -25.82 -4.59 0.66
N ALA A 259 -25.93 -3.27 0.50
CA ALA A 259 -25.12 -2.30 1.23
C ALA A 259 -25.38 -2.30 2.75
N ALA A 260 -26.62 -2.56 3.18
CA ALA A 260 -26.95 -2.72 4.59
C ALA A 260 -26.42 -4.05 5.18
N ALA A 261 -26.22 -5.08 4.36
CA ALA A 261 -25.61 -6.33 4.78
C ALA A 261 -24.11 -6.18 5.04
N SER A 262 -23.39 -5.40 4.21
CA SER A 262 -21.97 -5.08 4.44
C SER A 262 -21.75 -4.22 5.69
N VAL A 263 -22.59 -3.21 5.93
CA VAL A 263 -22.55 -2.42 7.18
C VAL A 263 -22.84 -3.29 8.42
N ARG A 264 -23.77 -4.26 8.34
CA ARG A 264 -24.07 -5.19 9.44
C ARG A 264 -22.97 -6.23 9.66
N ALA A 265 -22.27 -6.65 8.61
CA ALA A 265 -21.10 -7.53 8.73
C ALA A 265 -19.93 -6.79 9.41
N ALA A 266 -19.68 -5.54 9.02
CA ALA A 266 -18.70 -4.67 9.69
C ALA A 266 -19.03 -4.43 11.18
N GLY A 267 -20.31 -4.29 11.53
CA GLY A 267 -20.77 -4.17 12.91
C GLY A 267 -20.70 -5.46 13.75
N ARG A 268 -20.65 -6.65 13.13
CA ARG A 268 -20.53 -7.94 13.85
C ARG A 268 -19.10 -8.29 14.25
N VAL A 269 -18.10 -7.73 13.59
CA VAL A 269 -16.68 -7.87 13.99
C VAL A 269 -16.30 -6.86 15.09
N GLY A 270 -17.13 -5.84 15.32
CA GLY A 270 -17.04 -4.90 16.45
C GLY A 270 -17.67 -5.41 17.75
N GLY A 271 -17.96 -6.70 17.86
CA GLY A 271 -18.30 -7.31 19.14
C GLY A 271 -17.07 -7.33 20.03
N ILE A 272 -17.11 -6.56 21.12
CA ILE A 272 -16.22 -6.72 22.28
C ILE A 272 -16.45 -8.13 22.82
N GLN A 273 -15.80 -9.13 22.22
CA GLN A 273 -15.58 -10.41 22.88
C GLN A 273 -14.33 -10.24 23.71
N SER A 274 -14.54 -10.02 25.00
CA SER A 274 -13.54 -10.22 26.04
C SER A 274 -13.12 -11.70 26.07
N SER A 275 -12.38 -12.14 25.05
CA SER A 275 -11.66 -13.41 25.10
C SER A 275 -10.23 -13.07 25.46
N ARG A 276 -9.80 -13.62 26.59
CA ARG A 276 -8.42 -13.54 27.07
C ARG A 276 -7.51 -14.28 26.09
N LEU A 277 -7.15 -13.64 24.98
CA LEU A 277 -5.96 -14.01 24.23
C LEU A 277 -4.78 -13.44 25.00
N ARG A 278 -3.93 -14.34 25.51
CA ARG A 278 -2.72 -13.99 26.24
C ARG A 278 -1.86 -13.12 25.33
N ALA A 279 -1.75 -11.84 25.70
CA ALA A 279 -0.77 -10.93 25.15
C ALA A 279 0.62 -11.32 25.67
N GLY A 280 1.47 -11.78 24.77
CA GLY A 280 2.82 -12.29 24.99
C GLY A 280 3.00 -13.43 23.99
N ASP A 281 3.67 -13.25 22.85
CA ASP A 281 5.14 -13.11 22.83
C ASP A 281 5.72 -12.52 21.52
N ALA A 282 4.98 -11.76 20.71
CA ALA A 282 5.49 -11.34 19.38
C ALA A 282 6.01 -9.89 19.23
N TRP A 283 5.92 -9.03 20.26
CA TRP A 283 6.24 -7.60 20.13
C TRP A 283 7.17 -7.06 21.23
N ARG A 284 8.30 -7.73 21.48
CA ARG A 284 9.37 -7.17 22.32
C ARG A 284 10.74 -7.39 21.69
N ALA A 285 11.23 -6.38 20.96
CA ALA A 285 12.64 -5.97 20.95
C ALA A 285 12.83 -4.73 20.07
N HIS A 286 12.38 -3.56 20.54
CA HIS A 286 12.95 -2.28 20.10
C HIS A 286 13.40 -1.51 21.36
N PRO A 287 14.66 -1.06 21.45
CA PRO A 287 15.07 -0.15 22.51
C PRO A 287 14.39 1.23 22.31
N PRO A 288 14.13 1.98 23.39
CA PRO A 288 13.42 3.25 23.31
C PRO A 288 14.27 4.29 22.54
N SER A 289 13.72 4.79 21.44
CA SER A 289 14.26 5.96 20.74
C SER A 289 14.11 7.20 21.63
N LEU A 290 15.21 7.92 21.83
CA LEU A 290 15.31 9.21 22.52
C LEU A 290 14.26 10.24 22.01
N PRO A 291 13.77 11.15 22.88
CA PRO A 291 12.80 12.17 22.49
C PRO A 291 13.44 13.22 21.58
N MET A 292 12.98 13.32 20.33
CA MET A 292 13.28 14.48 19.48
C MET A 292 12.55 15.71 20.02
N ARG A 293 13.34 16.70 20.45
CA ARG A 293 12.86 18.05 20.78
C ARG A 293 12.42 18.74 19.48
N PHE A 294 11.14 19.13 19.43
CA PHE A 294 10.62 20.04 18.42
C PHE A 294 11.20 21.44 18.62
N ASN A 295 11.94 21.96 17.64
CA ASN A 295 12.20 23.39 17.53
C ASN A 295 11.27 23.94 16.44
N ARG A 296 10.28 24.75 16.83
CA ARG A 296 9.48 25.54 15.89
C ARG A 296 10.30 26.76 15.46
N PRO A 297 10.33 27.14 14.17
CA PRO A 297 10.79 28.46 13.79
C PRO A 297 9.71 29.50 14.10
N THR A 298 10.14 30.65 14.61
CA THR A 298 9.43 31.93 14.64
C THR A 298 9.22 32.49 13.24
#